data_AF-A0A359D7E0-F1
#
_entry.id   AF-A0A359D7E0-F1
#
_cell.length_a   1.000
_cell.length_b   1.000
_cell.length_c   1.000
_cell.angle_alpha   90.00
_cell.angle_beta   90.00
_cell.angle_gamma   90.00
#
_symmetry.space_group_name_H-M   'P 1'
#
loop_
_entity.id
_entity.type
_entity.pdbx_description
1 polymer ?
#
loop_
_entity_poly.entity_id
_entity_poly.type
_entity_poly.pdbx_seq_one_letter_code
_entity_poly.pdbx_strand_id
1 'polypeptide(L)'
;LYGCSEMFVSGLLALAEAGVLRRAVYPELRVQQLALAGALDEQGRPYSVQALLDAGLAPAVDAPALAWLHASGLLAAQVQLAGDRLQLPDGLQVPAALSEPQTQQALQAHLRPAVGGVLLHGGFFLGPQAFYQRLRELDAAQLARFGMTGICFINELHGEEQLKRLQRRDARFINSAFTITLLGAGVADQLEDGRVLSGVGGQYNFVAQAHALHDARSILLLRSWRESAGQVSSNIVWEYGHVTIPRHLRDMVVTEYGIADLRGKTDAQVIEALLAISDSRFQLGLIEQAQRAGKLPRDFQLEPRFCDNRPERLQALRAEHPALFAEYPLGSDFSCEERELLRALNWLKSKFKLTELFELGKATLDAPAAQAFPRHVARMGLDEPAGLREELYQRLLLAGLQATAAR
;
A
#
# COMPACT_ATOMS: atom_id res chain seq x y z
N LEU A 1 12.71 -0.80 3.45
CA LEU A 1 11.79 0.23 2.91
C LEU A 1 11.52 1.30 3.96
N TYR A 2 11.04 2.47 3.53
CA TYR A 2 10.45 3.52 4.36
C TYR A 2 8.99 3.68 3.90
N GLY A 3 8.04 3.79 4.82
CA GLY A 3 6.62 3.93 4.53
C GLY A 3 6.13 5.37 4.61
N CYS A 4 5.26 5.79 3.71
CA CYS A 4 4.57 7.08 3.80
C CYS A 4 3.14 6.89 3.27
N SER A 5 2.16 7.00 4.15
CA SER A 5 0.76 6.64 3.84
C SER A 5 -0.20 7.52 4.63
N GLU A 6 -1.32 7.94 4.02
CA GLU A 6 -2.40 8.61 4.74
C GLU A 6 -2.93 7.71 5.85
N MET A 7 -3.14 6.43 5.53
CA MET A 7 -3.64 5.42 6.44
C MET A 7 -2.49 4.53 6.93
N PHE A 8 -2.26 4.53 8.23
CA PHE A 8 -1.47 3.48 8.87
C PHE A 8 -2.41 2.30 9.18
N VAL A 9 -2.31 1.28 8.32
CA VAL A 9 -3.09 0.03 8.40
C VAL A 9 -2.30 -1.13 8.99
N SER A 10 -3.00 -2.18 9.43
CA SER A 10 -2.41 -3.39 10.01
C SER A 10 -1.32 -4.02 9.14
N GLY A 11 -1.48 -4.02 7.81
CA GLY A 11 -0.47 -4.53 6.89
C GLY A 11 0.86 -3.77 6.95
N LEU A 12 0.84 -2.46 7.16
CA LEU A 12 2.07 -1.67 7.31
C LEU A 12 2.78 -1.97 8.63
N LEU A 13 2.02 -2.27 9.70
CA LEU A 13 2.59 -2.67 10.98
C LEU A 13 3.24 -4.05 10.85
N ALA A 14 2.57 -5.00 10.21
CA ALA A 14 3.12 -6.32 9.92
C ALA A 14 4.43 -6.22 9.11
N LEU A 15 4.50 -5.32 8.12
CA LEU A 15 5.74 -5.07 7.38
C LEU A 15 6.85 -4.46 8.24
N ALA A 16 6.52 -3.60 9.21
CA ALA A 16 7.50 -3.07 10.15
C ALA A 16 8.03 -4.16 11.09
N GLU A 17 7.14 -4.98 11.67
CA GLU A 17 7.51 -6.08 12.57
C GLU A 17 8.30 -7.18 11.86
N ALA A 18 8.01 -7.42 10.58
CA ALA A 18 8.79 -8.33 9.74
C ALA A 18 10.15 -7.75 9.27
N GLY A 19 10.51 -6.52 9.68
CA GLY A 19 11.77 -5.88 9.30
C GLY A 19 11.83 -5.43 7.82
N VAL A 20 10.70 -5.38 7.12
CA VAL A 20 10.62 -4.87 5.74
C VAL A 20 10.67 -3.34 5.75
N LEU A 21 9.95 -2.69 6.66
CA LEU A 21 10.06 -1.25 6.91
C LEU A 21 11.23 -0.97 7.86
N ARG A 22 12.47 -1.05 7.35
CA ARG A 22 13.70 -0.85 8.14
C ARG A 22 14.50 0.43 7.87
N ARG A 23 14.20 1.14 6.78
CA ARG A 23 14.97 2.34 6.42
C ARG A 23 14.43 3.53 7.22
N ALA A 24 15.22 4.03 8.16
CA ALA A 24 14.89 5.26 8.87
C ALA A 24 15.04 6.49 7.96
N VAL A 25 14.15 7.46 8.15
CA VAL A 25 14.29 8.82 7.65
C VAL A 25 14.30 9.79 8.82
N TYR A 26 15.01 10.90 8.66
CA TYR A 26 15.23 11.89 9.71
C TYR A 26 14.60 13.22 9.31
N PRO A 27 14.05 13.99 10.27
CA PRO A 27 13.41 15.28 10.00
C PRO A 27 14.41 16.40 9.71
N GLU A 28 15.67 16.25 10.12
CA GLU A 28 16.71 17.25 9.89
C GLU A 28 17.52 16.91 8.63
N LEU A 29 17.73 17.91 7.78
CA LEU A 29 18.28 17.74 6.44
C LEU A 29 19.71 17.17 6.42
N ARG A 30 20.61 17.69 7.27
CA ARG A 30 22.01 17.26 7.34
C ARG A 30 22.12 15.86 7.91
N VAL A 31 21.32 15.51 8.92
CA VAL A 31 21.22 14.13 9.45
C VAL A 31 20.73 13.19 8.37
N GLN A 32 19.70 13.58 7.60
CA GLN A 32 19.19 12.78 6.48
C GLN A 32 20.26 12.58 5.38
N GLN A 33 21.08 13.60 5.10
CA GLN A 33 22.21 13.50 4.16
C GLN A 33 23.28 12.52 4.67
N LEU A 34 23.67 12.63 5.95
CA LEU A 34 24.61 11.71 6.59
C LEU A 34 24.12 10.26 6.55
N ALA A 35 22.83 10.05 6.84
CA ALA A 35 22.21 8.73 6.78
C ALA A 35 22.27 8.14 5.35
N LEU A 36 21.98 8.95 4.33
CA LEU A 36 22.03 8.51 2.93
C LEU A 36 23.46 8.25 2.43
N ALA A 37 24.44 8.96 2.98
CA ALA A 37 25.85 8.74 2.70
C ALA A 37 26.44 7.53 3.46
N GLY A 38 25.62 6.83 4.26
CA GLY A 38 26.03 5.60 4.94
C GLY A 38 26.74 5.81 6.28
N ALA A 39 26.65 7.00 6.87
CA ALA A 39 27.31 7.27 8.15
C ALA A 39 26.63 6.63 9.36
N LEU A 40 25.33 6.32 9.25
CA LEU A 40 24.50 5.81 10.35
C LEU A 40 24.07 4.35 10.13
N ASP A 41 23.95 3.60 11.22
CA ASP A 41 23.35 2.27 11.24
C ASP A 41 21.80 2.31 11.21
N GLU A 42 21.15 1.15 11.25
CA GLU A 42 19.67 1.02 11.19
C GLU A 42 18.96 1.66 12.40
N GLN A 43 19.68 1.79 13.51
CA GLN A 43 19.22 2.44 14.74
C GLN A 43 19.53 3.95 14.74
N GLY A 44 20.24 4.44 13.73
CA GLY A 44 20.63 5.84 13.57
C GLY A 44 21.90 6.23 14.31
N ARG A 45 22.65 5.27 14.84
CA ARG A 45 23.93 5.53 15.50
C ARG A 45 25.01 5.70 14.43
N PRO A 46 25.88 6.72 14.55
CA PRO A 46 27.05 6.82 13.69
C PRO A 46 27.97 5.61 13.84
N TYR A 47 28.45 5.04 12.72
CA TYR A 47 29.44 3.97 12.77
C TYR A 47 30.76 4.43 13.42
N SER A 48 31.20 5.64 13.06
CA SER A 48 32.38 6.29 13.62
C SER A 48 32.37 7.79 13.32
N VAL A 49 33.28 8.53 13.97
CA VAL A 49 33.54 9.93 13.59
C VAL A 49 34.02 10.03 12.14
N GLN A 50 34.88 9.10 11.70
CA GLN A 50 35.36 9.06 10.32
C GLN A 50 34.22 8.87 9.31
N ALA A 51 33.25 7.99 9.60
CA ALA A 51 32.09 7.80 8.74
C ALA A 51 31.25 9.07 8.58
N LEU A 52 31.14 9.89 9.64
CA LEU A 52 30.48 11.20 9.56
C LEU A 52 31.27 12.18 8.69
N LEU A 53 32.61 12.20 8.79
CA LEU A 53 33.47 13.04 7.95
C LEU A 53 33.40 12.65 6.47
N ASP A 54 33.49 11.35 6.18
CA ASP A 54 33.38 10.80 4.82
C ASP A 54 32.02 11.13 4.19
N ALA A 55 30.98 11.21 5.03
CA ALA A 55 29.63 11.63 4.65
C ALA A 55 29.43 13.15 4.58
N GLY A 56 30.47 13.96 4.79
CA GLY A 56 30.47 15.41 4.60
C GLY A 56 30.28 16.24 5.87
N LEU A 57 30.46 15.67 7.06
CA LEU A 57 30.58 16.47 8.29
C LEU A 57 31.87 17.31 8.24
N ALA A 58 31.81 18.54 8.75
CA ALA A 58 32.97 19.41 8.81
C ALA A 58 34.10 18.79 9.67
N PRO A 59 35.38 18.95 9.31
CA PRO A 59 36.51 18.33 10.01
C PRO A 59 36.81 18.97 11.37
N ALA A 60 36.19 20.09 11.72
CA ALA A 60 36.34 20.75 13.01
C ALA A 60 34.98 21.09 13.61
N VAL A 61 34.89 21.05 14.94
CA VAL A 61 33.69 21.40 15.70
C VAL A 61 33.86 22.77 16.34
N ASP A 62 33.12 23.75 15.84
CA ASP A 62 32.91 25.02 16.53
C ASP A 62 31.64 24.97 17.39
N ALA A 63 31.33 26.06 18.09
CA ALA A 63 30.17 26.11 18.97
C ALA A 63 28.83 25.83 18.23
N PRO A 64 28.56 26.41 17.04
CA PRO A 64 27.40 26.04 16.23
C PRO A 64 27.35 24.56 15.83
N ALA A 65 28.48 23.98 15.40
CA ALA A 65 28.54 22.57 15.03
C ALA A 65 28.28 21.65 16.25
N LEU A 66 28.83 21.98 17.42
CA LEU A 66 28.57 21.22 18.65
C LEU A 66 27.10 21.30 19.05
N ALA A 67 26.51 22.49 19.02
CA ALA A 67 25.09 22.68 19.32
C ALA A 67 24.21 21.86 18.35
N TRP A 68 24.56 21.81 17.07
CA TRP A 68 23.86 20.99 16.09
C TRP A 68 24.06 19.48 16.33
N LEU A 69 25.26 19.01 16.68
CA LEU A 69 25.54 17.61 17.04
C LEU A 69 24.73 17.16 18.27
N HIS A 70 24.54 18.04 19.25
CA HIS A 70 23.66 17.79 20.40
C HIS A 70 22.19 17.76 20.02
N ALA A 71 21.72 18.77 19.26
CA ALA A 71 20.31 18.86 18.86
C ALA A 71 19.87 17.70 17.95
N SER A 72 20.79 17.21 17.10
CA SER A 72 20.58 16.03 16.26
C SER A 72 20.74 14.70 17.01
N GLY A 73 21.25 14.73 18.24
CA GLY A 73 21.52 13.54 19.07
C GLY A 73 22.68 12.69 18.58
N LEU A 74 23.51 13.17 17.65
CA LEU A 74 24.66 12.42 17.14
C LEU A 74 25.80 12.33 18.17
N LEU A 75 25.85 13.27 19.12
CA LEU A 75 26.84 13.33 20.19
C LEU A 75 26.20 13.52 21.56
N ALA A 76 26.80 12.91 22.59
CA ALA A 76 26.37 13.05 23.97
C ALA A 76 26.37 14.53 24.43
N ALA A 77 25.24 15.00 24.98
CA ALA A 77 25.05 16.40 25.40
C ALA A 77 26.02 16.89 26.48
N GLN A 78 26.73 15.97 27.15
CA GLN A 78 27.73 16.27 28.16
C GLN A 78 29.08 16.69 27.58
N VAL A 79 29.32 16.53 26.28
CA VAL A 79 30.55 17.00 25.62
C VAL A 79 30.48 18.52 25.50
N GLN A 80 31.53 19.22 25.90
CA GLN A 80 31.58 20.69 25.92
C GLN A 80 32.72 21.22 25.06
N LEU A 81 32.57 22.41 24.48
CA LEU A 81 33.64 23.10 23.78
C LEU A 81 34.28 24.14 24.72
N ALA A 82 35.59 24.05 24.90
CA ALA A 82 36.40 24.99 25.68
C ALA A 82 37.57 25.49 24.80
N GLY A 83 37.38 26.65 24.17
CA GLY A 83 38.33 27.16 23.18
C GLY A 83 38.36 26.28 21.92
N ASP A 84 39.53 25.73 21.61
CA ASP A 84 39.78 24.82 20.48
C ASP A 84 39.75 23.33 20.89
N ARG A 85 39.27 23.02 22.10
CA ARG A 85 39.24 21.66 22.65
C ARG A 85 37.83 21.23 23.05
N LEU A 86 37.56 19.95 22.85
CA LEU A 86 36.37 19.27 23.37
C LEU A 86 36.70 18.66 24.73
N GLN A 87 35.90 18.99 25.73
CA GLN A 87 35.91 18.38 27.05
C GLN A 87 34.86 17.27 27.11
N LEU A 88 35.30 16.06 27.41
CA LEU A 88 34.48 14.86 27.51
C LEU A 88 33.95 14.65 28.95
N PRO A 89 32.92 13.81 29.14
CA PRO A 89 32.28 13.60 30.44
C PRO A 89 33.19 12.97 31.50
N ASP A 90 34.23 12.26 31.07
CA ASP A 90 35.27 11.68 31.93
C ASP A 90 36.37 12.70 32.30
N GLY A 91 36.26 13.94 31.82
CA GLY A 91 37.23 15.02 32.03
C GLY A 91 38.35 15.07 31.00
N LEU A 92 38.44 14.12 30.06
CA LEU A 92 39.44 14.13 29.01
C LEU A 92 39.22 15.33 28.07
N GLN A 93 40.30 16.00 27.69
CA GLN A 93 40.27 17.08 26.70
C GLN A 93 41.00 16.68 25.43
N VAL A 94 40.32 16.77 24.29
CA VAL A 94 40.88 16.47 22.97
C VAL A 94 40.74 17.68 22.04
N PRO A 95 41.57 17.83 21.00
CA PRO A 95 41.37 18.88 20.00
C PRO A 95 39.97 18.82 19.37
N ALA A 96 39.37 19.97 19.06
CA ALA A 96 38.08 20.04 18.38
C ALA A 96 38.15 19.70 16.88
N ALA A 97 39.32 19.29 16.38
CA ALA A 97 39.51 18.71 15.05
C ALA A 97 39.08 17.24 15.05
N LEU A 98 37.96 16.94 14.37
CA LEU A 98 37.44 15.58 14.19
C LEU A 98 38.31 14.71 13.28
N SER A 99 39.15 15.32 12.44
CA SER A 99 40.12 14.58 11.61
C SER A 99 41.25 13.95 12.41
N GLU A 100 41.47 14.39 13.65
CA GLU A 100 42.56 13.88 14.50
C GLU A 100 42.21 12.49 15.06
N PRO A 101 43.08 11.46 14.88
CA PRO A 101 42.81 10.10 15.34
C PRO A 101 42.49 10.00 16.85
N GLN A 102 43.16 10.82 17.67
CA GLN A 102 42.93 10.86 19.12
C GLN A 102 41.51 11.36 19.44
N THR A 103 41.04 12.39 18.73
CA THR A 103 39.68 12.93 18.89
C THR A 103 38.64 11.91 18.45
N GLN A 104 38.86 11.23 17.32
CA GLN A 104 37.96 10.17 16.84
C GLN A 104 37.83 9.03 17.85
N GLN A 105 38.97 8.53 18.35
CA GLN A 105 39.01 7.46 19.34
C GLN A 105 38.27 7.86 20.62
N ALA A 106 38.50 9.08 21.10
CA ALA A 106 37.88 9.56 22.34
C ALA A 106 36.37 9.77 22.19
N LEU A 107 35.91 10.31 21.06
CA LEU A 107 34.48 10.57 20.82
C LEU A 107 33.67 9.30 20.53
N GLN A 108 34.29 8.19 20.12
CA GLN A 108 33.59 6.96 19.74
C GLN A 108 32.60 6.47 20.81
N ALA A 109 32.97 6.53 22.09
CA ALA A 109 32.10 6.12 23.22
C ALA A 109 30.95 7.12 23.49
N HIS A 110 31.06 8.33 22.96
CA HIS A 110 30.12 9.43 23.15
C HIS A 110 29.19 9.66 21.96
N LEU A 111 29.36 8.90 20.86
CA LEU A 111 28.39 8.87 19.78
C LEU A 111 27.05 8.32 20.27
N ARG A 112 25.97 8.91 19.78
CA ARG A 112 24.59 8.60 20.18
C ARG A 112 23.72 8.43 18.92
N PRO A 113 22.63 7.64 18.99
CA PRO A 113 21.69 7.53 17.88
C PRO A 113 21.03 8.87 17.56
N ALA A 114 20.97 9.21 16.28
CA ALA A 114 20.28 10.39 15.81
C ALA A 114 18.80 10.39 16.24
N VAL A 115 18.30 11.55 16.65
CA VAL A 115 16.91 11.71 17.10
C VAL A 115 15.93 11.73 15.94
N GLY A 116 14.71 11.26 16.18
CA GLY A 116 13.60 11.39 15.23
C GLY A 116 13.69 10.48 14.01
N GLY A 117 14.48 9.42 14.04
CA GLY A 117 14.53 8.42 12.97
C GLY A 117 13.23 7.61 12.89
N VAL A 118 12.44 7.83 11.84
CA VAL A 118 11.15 7.16 11.63
C VAL A 118 11.17 6.19 10.46
N LEU A 119 10.44 5.10 10.57
CA LEU A 119 10.30 4.04 9.57
C LEU A 119 9.06 4.21 8.70
N LEU A 120 8.05 4.86 9.25
CA LEU A 120 6.79 5.13 8.58
C LEU A 120 6.23 6.47 9.00
N HIS A 121 5.80 7.26 8.03
CA HIS A 121 4.93 8.41 8.26
C HIS A 121 3.47 8.04 7.96
N GLY A 122 2.59 8.37 8.91
CA GLY A 122 1.15 8.07 8.87
C GLY A 122 0.30 9.32 9.09
N GLY A 123 -0.92 9.35 8.55
CA GLY A 123 -1.89 10.42 8.82
C GLY A 123 -2.85 10.06 9.95
N PHE A 124 -3.40 8.85 9.89
CA PHE A 124 -4.28 8.30 10.93
C PHE A 124 -4.21 6.77 10.95
N PHE A 125 -4.66 6.17 12.05
CA PHE A 125 -4.68 4.72 12.24
C PHE A 125 -6.03 4.12 11.81
N LEU A 126 -6.00 3.05 11.01
CA LEU A 126 -7.20 2.33 10.61
C LEU A 126 -6.93 0.82 10.59
N GLY A 127 -7.68 0.04 11.36
CA GLY A 127 -7.51 -1.41 11.34
C GLY A 127 -8.45 -2.15 12.29
N PRO A 128 -8.28 -3.48 12.40
CA PRO A 128 -9.03 -4.30 13.34
C PRO A 128 -8.66 -4.02 14.81
N GLN A 129 -9.44 -4.54 15.76
CA GLN A 129 -9.17 -4.39 17.19
C GLN A 129 -7.77 -4.91 17.58
N ALA A 130 -7.34 -6.03 17.00
CA ALA A 130 -6.01 -6.61 17.23
C ALA A 130 -4.88 -5.64 16.85
N PHE A 131 -5.06 -4.82 15.81
CA PHE A 131 -4.10 -3.81 15.40
C PHE A 131 -3.95 -2.70 16.46
N TYR A 132 -5.07 -2.18 16.98
CA TYR A 132 -5.03 -1.17 18.04
C TYR A 132 -4.50 -1.72 19.37
N GLN A 133 -4.80 -2.99 19.69
CA GLN A 133 -4.19 -3.66 20.83
C GLN A 133 -2.67 -3.73 20.66
N ARG A 134 -2.19 -4.18 19.50
CA ARG A 134 -0.77 -4.29 19.23
C ARG A 134 -0.05 -2.94 19.33
N LEU A 135 -0.64 -1.87 18.82
CA LEU A 135 -0.08 -0.51 18.97
C LEU A 135 0.06 -0.09 20.45
N ARG A 136 -0.85 -0.50 21.33
CA ARG A 136 -0.77 -0.20 22.78
C ARG A 136 0.28 -1.04 23.51
N GLU A 137 0.69 -2.16 22.95
CA GLU A 137 1.71 -3.04 23.51
C GLU A 137 3.14 -2.63 23.13
N LEU A 138 3.29 -1.77 22.12
CA LEU A 138 4.59 -1.24 21.71
C LEU A 138 5.17 -0.31 22.79
N ASP A 139 6.46 -0.43 23.03
CA ASP A 139 7.15 0.49 23.92
C ASP A 139 7.32 1.89 23.28
N ALA A 140 7.73 2.87 24.09
CA ALA A 140 7.88 4.24 23.63
C ALA A 140 8.92 4.39 22.50
N ALA A 141 9.98 3.58 22.49
CA ALA A 141 11.01 3.63 21.45
C ALA A 141 10.50 3.06 20.13
N GLN A 142 9.71 2.00 20.17
CA GLN A 142 9.03 1.41 19.01
C GLN A 142 7.98 2.36 18.44
N LEU A 143 7.15 2.95 19.28
CA LEU A 143 6.14 3.94 18.86
C LEU A 143 6.79 5.17 18.22
N ALA A 144 7.93 5.62 18.74
CA ALA A 144 8.66 6.75 18.17
C ALA A 144 9.18 6.50 16.74
N ARG A 145 9.21 5.24 16.26
CA ARG A 145 9.54 4.90 14.87
C ARG A 145 8.38 5.17 13.90
N PHE A 146 7.19 5.50 14.39
CA PHE A 146 6.01 5.80 13.58
C PHE A 146 5.64 7.28 13.71
N GLY A 147 6.04 8.07 12.72
CA GLY A 147 5.83 9.52 12.69
C GLY A 147 4.42 9.87 12.21
N MET A 148 3.51 10.20 13.12
CA MET A 148 2.19 10.69 12.73
C MET A 148 2.24 12.17 12.36
N THR A 149 1.78 12.50 11.15
CA THR A 149 1.89 13.85 10.55
C THR A 149 0.57 14.30 9.93
N GLY A 150 0.44 15.58 9.62
CA GLY A 150 -0.68 16.08 8.83
C GLY A 150 -0.72 15.48 7.42
N ILE A 151 -1.91 15.31 6.86
CA ILE A 151 -2.13 14.74 5.52
C ILE A 151 -1.35 15.50 4.43
N CYS A 152 -1.17 16.82 4.56
CA CYS A 152 -0.39 17.61 3.61
C CYS A 152 1.09 17.18 3.54
N PHE A 153 1.70 16.75 4.64
CA PHE A 153 3.08 16.26 4.62
C PHE A 153 3.21 15.02 3.72
N ILE A 154 2.24 14.12 3.82
CA ILE A 154 2.18 12.86 3.08
C ILE A 154 1.88 13.14 1.59
N ASN A 155 0.86 13.96 1.34
CA ASN A 155 0.31 14.17 0.00
C ASN A 155 1.09 15.17 -0.83
N GLU A 156 1.92 16.03 -0.24
CA GLU A 156 2.63 17.05 -1.00
C GLU A 156 4.13 16.82 -1.01
N LEU A 157 4.75 17.15 -2.14
CA LEU A 157 6.21 17.23 -2.24
C LEU A 157 6.71 18.62 -1.82
N HIS A 158 5.90 19.66 -2.02
CA HIS A 158 6.25 21.04 -1.65
C HIS A 158 6.26 21.26 -0.13
N GLY A 159 6.76 22.43 0.29
CA GLY A 159 7.01 22.80 1.69
C GLY A 159 8.39 22.35 2.19
N GLU A 160 8.64 21.05 2.18
CA GLU A 160 9.90 20.42 2.64
C GLU A 160 10.57 19.61 1.53
N GLU A 161 10.55 20.16 0.33
CA GLU A 161 10.86 19.41 -0.89
C GLU A 161 12.27 18.82 -0.90
N GLN A 162 13.29 19.56 -0.46
CA GLN A 162 14.66 19.06 -0.40
C GLN A 162 14.75 17.81 0.50
N LEU A 163 14.14 17.87 1.68
CA LEU A 163 14.13 16.76 2.62
C LEU A 163 13.33 15.58 2.06
N LYS A 164 12.09 15.83 1.59
CA LYS A 164 11.22 14.79 1.04
C LYS A 164 11.85 14.08 -0.18
N ARG A 165 12.58 14.80 -1.03
CA ARG A 165 13.34 14.20 -2.16
C ARG A 165 14.41 13.22 -1.67
N LEU A 166 15.15 13.58 -0.62
CA LEU A 166 16.14 12.68 0.00
C LEU A 166 15.47 11.47 0.67
N GLN A 167 14.33 11.68 1.32
CA GLN A 167 13.61 10.63 2.02
C GLN A 167 12.90 9.66 1.07
N ARG A 168 12.40 10.12 -0.09
CA ARG A 168 11.54 9.38 -1.03
C ARG A 168 12.29 8.87 -2.26
N ARG A 169 13.51 8.39 -2.05
CA ARG A 169 14.28 7.66 -3.06
C ARG A 169 13.62 6.35 -3.44
N ASP A 170 13.68 6.03 -4.73
CA ASP A 170 13.11 4.84 -5.36
C ASP A 170 11.63 4.62 -5.01
N ALA A 171 10.87 5.71 -4.83
CA ALA A 171 9.51 5.66 -4.30
C ALA A 171 8.54 4.94 -5.26
N ARG A 172 7.59 4.20 -4.68
CA ARG A 172 6.49 3.54 -5.41
C ARG A 172 5.17 4.02 -4.82
N PHE A 173 4.47 4.85 -5.59
CA PHE A 173 3.20 5.45 -5.20
C PHE A 173 2.07 4.57 -5.70
N ILE A 174 1.42 3.85 -4.80
CA ILE A 174 0.42 2.83 -5.12
C ILE A 174 -0.97 3.38 -4.79
N ASN A 175 -1.85 3.43 -5.78
CA ASN A 175 -3.25 3.84 -5.61
C ASN A 175 -4.18 2.90 -6.38
N SER A 176 -5.46 2.88 -6.01
CA SER A 176 -6.48 2.15 -6.76
C SER A 176 -7.23 3.06 -7.74
N ALA A 177 -7.63 2.49 -8.88
CA ALA A 177 -8.60 3.07 -9.79
C ALA A 177 -9.68 2.02 -10.04
N PHE A 178 -10.90 2.44 -10.38
CA PHE A 178 -11.94 1.48 -10.76
C PHE A 178 -12.06 1.31 -12.28
N THR A 179 -11.55 2.28 -13.07
CA THR A 179 -11.52 2.24 -14.53
C THR A 179 -10.22 2.85 -15.06
N ILE A 180 -9.70 2.28 -16.15
CA ILE A 180 -8.60 2.83 -16.95
C ILE A 180 -9.02 2.86 -18.42
N THR A 181 -8.79 3.97 -19.13
CA THR A 181 -8.99 4.01 -20.58
C THR A 181 -7.82 3.38 -21.32
N LEU A 182 -8.02 2.89 -22.54
CA LEU A 182 -6.96 2.35 -23.40
C LEU A 182 -5.90 3.38 -23.79
N LEU A 183 -6.18 4.68 -23.59
CA LEU A 183 -5.19 5.75 -23.73
C LEU A 183 -4.41 6.02 -22.43
N GLY A 184 -4.72 5.30 -21.35
CA GLY A 184 -4.03 5.36 -20.06
C GLY A 184 -4.54 6.42 -19.09
N ALA A 185 -5.75 6.95 -19.27
CA ALA A 185 -6.37 7.82 -18.27
C ALA A 185 -7.03 6.98 -17.16
N GLY A 186 -6.84 7.36 -15.90
CA GLY A 186 -7.41 6.67 -14.74
C GLY A 186 -8.62 7.38 -14.16
N VAL A 187 -9.57 6.58 -13.66
CA VAL A 187 -10.80 7.05 -13.01
C VAL A 187 -10.98 6.35 -11.68
N ALA A 188 -11.21 7.15 -10.63
CA ALA A 188 -11.26 6.67 -9.25
C ALA A 188 -12.36 7.32 -8.41
N ASP A 189 -12.93 8.46 -8.80
CA ASP A 189 -13.83 9.25 -7.95
C ASP A 189 -15.27 9.41 -8.46
N GLN A 190 -15.52 9.34 -9.77
CA GLN A 190 -16.82 9.71 -10.34
C GLN A 190 -17.31 8.76 -11.45
N LEU A 191 -18.59 8.39 -11.41
CA LEU A 191 -19.29 7.62 -12.46
C LEU A 191 -19.67 8.50 -13.66
N GLU A 192 -19.89 7.90 -14.84
CA GLU A 192 -20.25 8.61 -16.09
C GLU A 192 -21.51 9.48 -16.01
N ASP A 193 -22.42 9.20 -15.07
CA ASP A 193 -23.61 10.00 -14.82
C ASP A 193 -23.39 11.15 -13.82
N GLY A 194 -22.13 11.45 -13.49
CA GLY A 194 -21.74 12.51 -12.58
C GLY A 194 -21.85 12.14 -11.09
N ARG A 195 -22.30 10.93 -10.73
CA ARG A 195 -22.34 10.52 -9.31
C ARG A 195 -20.92 10.35 -8.76
N VAL A 196 -20.65 11.04 -7.65
CA VAL A 196 -19.39 10.94 -6.91
C VAL A 196 -19.43 9.68 -6.03
N LEU A 197 -18.49 8.77 -6.25
CA LEU A 197 -18.30 7.56 -5.45
C LEU A 197 -17.46 7.82 -4.20
N SER A 198 -16.41 8.62 -4.37
CA SER A 198 -15.48 9.01 -3.33
C SER A 198 -14.86 10.35 -3.66
N GLY A 199 -14.35 11.08 -2.67
CA GLY A 199 -13.44 12.19 -2.98
C GLY A 199 -12.15 11.67 -3.62
N VAL A 200 -11.52 12.47 -4.48
CA VAL A 200 -10.21 12.14 -5.09
C VAL A 200 -9.11 11.94 -4.04
N GLY A 201 -9.21 12.65 -2.91
CA GLY A 201 -8.21 12.60 -1.84
C GLY A 201 -6.82 13.02 -2.32
N GLY A 202 -5.77 12.37 -1.79
CA GLY A 202 -4.38 12.60 -2.19
C GLY A 202 -3.93 11.93 -3.48
N GLN A 203 -4.80 11.18 -4.18
CA GLN A 203 -4.40 10.32 -5.30
C GLN A 203 -3.68 11.09 -6.40
N TYR A 204 -4.29 12.18 -6.90
CA TYR A 204 -3.67 13.03 -7.92
C TYR A 204 -2.29 13.52 -7.46
N ASN A 205 -2.18 13.95 -6.19
CA ASN A 205 -0.93 14.46 -5.66
C ASN A 205 0.14 13.37 -5.64
N PHE A 206 -0.17 12.14 -5.22
CA PHE A 206 0.78 11.02 -5.28
C PHE A 206 1.25 10.72 -6.70
N VAL A 207 0.35 10.78 -7.69
CA VAL A 207 0.75 10.62 -9.10
C VAL A 207 1.68 11.76 -9.53
N ALA A 208 1.31 13.02 -9.27
CA ALA A 208 2.14 14.17 -9.63
C ALA A 208 3.54 14.10 -9.00
N GLN A 209 3.62 13.70 -7.73
CA GLN A 209 4.88 13.51 -7.02
C GLN A 209 5.75 12.42 -7.63
N ALA A 210 5.16 11.30 -8.07
CA ALA A 210 5.88 10.23 -8.74
C ALA A 210 6.54 10.69 -10.05
N HIS A 211 5.93 11.65 -10.76
CA HIS A 211 6.51 12.24 -11.97
C HIS A 211 7.58 13.30 -11.65
N ALA A 212 7.46 13.99 -10.51
CA ALA A 212 8.42 15.02 -10.07
C ALA A 212 9.69 14.44 -9.43
N LEU A 213 9.63 13.21 -8.89
CA LEU A 213 10.76 12.49 -8.32
C LEU A 213 11.42 11.62 -9.41
N HIS A 214 12.74 11.76 -9.57
CA HIS A 214 13.51 11.18 -10.67
C HIS A 214 13.39 9.64 -10.77
N ASP A 215 13.43 8.96 -9.63
CA ASP A 215 13.48 7.51 -9.47
C ASP A 215 12.14 6.90 -9.00
N ALA A 216 11.08 7.71 -8.96
CA ALA A 216 9.78 7.28 -8.50
C ALA A 216 8.88 6.74 -9.62
N ARG A 217 7.94 5.88 -9.23
CA ARG A 217 6.90 5.34 -10.11
C ARG A 217 5.52 5.50 -9.49
N SER A 218 4.54 5.86 -10.32
CA SER A 218 3.12 5.78 -10.00
C SER A 218 2.54 4.45 -10.48
N ILE A 219 1.78 3.80 -9.61
CA ILE A 219 1.19 2.49 -9.85
C ILE A 219 -0.31 2.59 -9.56
N LEU A 220 -1.13 2.35 -10.58
CA LEU A 220 -2.58 2.25 -10.46
C LEU A 220 -3.00 0.78 -10.46
N LEU A 221 -3.70 0.36 -9.41
CA LEU A 221 -4.26 -0.98 -9.26
C LEU A 221 -5.74 -0.97 -9.63
N LEU A 222 -6.17 -1.94 -10.43
CA LEU A 222 -7.59 -2.19 -10.69
C LEU A 222 -7.82 -3.66 -11.00
N ARG A 223 -9.03 -4.17 -10.74
CA ARG A 223 -9.46 -5.41 -11.38
C ARG A 223 -9.69 -5.14 -12.85
N SER A 224 -9.31 -6.05 -13.74
CA SER A 224 -9.49 -5.89 -15.18
C SER A 224 -10.96 -5.87 -15.60
N TRP A 225 -11.83 -6.50 -14.80
CA TRP A 225 -13.27 -6.61 -15.06
C TRP A 225 -14.08 -6.54 -13.76
N ARG A 226 -15.40 -6.35 -13.90
CA ARG A 226 -16.37 -6.40 -12.81
C ARG A 226 -17.67 -7.07 -13.25
N GLU A 227 -18.45 -7.51 -12.28
CA GLU A 227 -19.84 -7.93 -12.48
C GLU A 227 -20.75 -7.07 -11.61
N SER A 228 -21.79 -6.49 -12.21
CA SER A 228 -22.83 -5.72 -11.52
C SER A 228 -24.18 -6.02 -12.11
N ALA A 229 -25.19 -6.29 -11.26
CA ALA A 229 -26.54 -6.67 -11.68
C ALA A 229 -26.59 -7.80 -12.74
N GLY A 230 -25.67 -8.78 -12.63
CA GLY A 230 -25.55 -9.90 -13.57
C GLY A 230 -24.85 -9.55 -14.90
N GLN A 231 -24.46 -8.30 -15.11
CA GLN A 231 -23.71 -7.86 -16.28
C GLN A 231 -22.21 -7.87 -15.99
N VAL A 232 -21.47 -8.63 -16.78
CA VAL A 232 -20.00 -8.63 -16.78
C VAL A 232 -19.51 -7.51 -17.71
N SER A 233 -18.60 -6.67 -17.22
CA SER A 233 -18.01 -5.58 -17.99
C SER A 233 -16.52 -5.42 -17.72
N SER A 234 -15.82 -4.82 -18.69
CA SER A 234 -14.41 -4.46 -18.54
C SER A 234 -14.25 -3.19 -17.70
N ASN A 235 -13.19 -3.13 -16.89
CA ASN A 235 -12.71 -1.91 -16.27
C ASN A 235 -11.58 -1.24 -17.09
N ILE A 236 -11.06 -1.94 -18.11
CA ILE A 236 -10.23 -1.33 -19.16
C ILE A 236 -11.13 -1.03 -20.34
N VAL A 237 -11.35 0.25 -20.63
CA VAL A 237 -12.36 0.73 -21.59
C VAL A 237 -11.73 1.58 -22.67
N TRP A 238 -12.40 1.76 -23.81
CA TRP A 238 -11.93 2.71 -24.81
C TRP A 238 -12.06 4.17 -24.33
N GLU A 239 -13.24 4.52 -23.82
CA GLU A 239 -13.58 5.87 -23.35
C GLU A 239 -14.36 5.81 -22.04
N TYR A 240 -14.34 6.91 -21.29
CA TYR A 240 -15.08 7.09 -20.05
C TYR A 240 -15.43 8.57 -19.86
N GLY A 241 -16.63 8.87 -19.35
CA GLY A 241 -17.12 10.25 -19.21
C GLY A 241 -16.37 11.15 -18.21
N HIS A 242 -15.48 10.61 -17.38
CA HIS A 242 -14.72 11.34 -16.36
C HIS A 242 -13.26 10.93 -16.29
N VAL A 243 -12.44 11.77 -15.67
CA VAL A 243 -11.01 11.52 -15.49
C VAL A 243 -10.52 12.05 -14.14
N THR A 244 -9.84 11.19 -13.39
CA THR A 244 -9.14 11.57 -12.16
C THR A 244 -7.66 11.80 -12.46
N ILE A 245 -7.04 10.85 -13.18
CA ILE A 245 -5.63 10.87 -13.54
C ILE A 245 -5.52 11.02 -15.06
N PRO A 246 -5.13 12.20 -15.58
CA PRO A 246 -4.97 12.42 -17.01
C PRO A 246 -3.94 11.50 -17.63
N ARG A 247 -4.14 11.11 -18.90
CA ARG A 247 -3.22 10.21 -19.63
C ARG A 247 -1.77 10.68 -19.68
N HIS A 248 -1.50 11.97 -19.53
CA HIS A 248 -0.14 12.52 -19.52
C HIS A 248 0.65 12.11 -18.28
N LEU A 249 -0.05 11.74 -17.20
CA LEU A 249 0.52 11.24 -15.96
C LEU A 249 0.48 9.71 -15.86
N ARG A 250 0.16 9.00 -16.96
CA ARG A 250 0.18 7.53 -16.99
C ARG A 250 1.57 6.99 -16.67
N ASP A 251 1.62 5.94 -15.88
CA ASP A 251 2.87 5.29 -15.48
C ASP A 251 2.73 3.77 -15.47
N MET A 252 2.42 3.12 -14.35
CA MET A 252 2.18 1.68 -14.30
C MET A 252 0.72 1.38 -13.99
N VAL A 253 0.17 0.36 -14.64
CA VAL A 253 -1.16 -0.18 -14.35
C VAL A 253 -1.03 -1.66 -14.03
N VAL A 254 -1.68 -2.12 -12.97
CA VAL A 254 -1.64 -3.51 -12.52
C VAL A 254 -3.05 -4.06 -12.41
N THR A 255 -3.28 -5.22 -13.04
CA THR A 255 -4.47 -6.03 -12.85
C THR A 255 -4.11 -7.40 -12.30
N GLU A 256 -5.10 -8.23 -12.02
CA GLU A 256 -4.91 -9.64 -11.68
C GLU A 256 -4.19 -10.45 -12.76
N TYR A 257 -4.06 -9.92 -13.98
CA TYR A 257 -3.42 -10.59 -15.12
C TYR A 257 -1.98 -10.14 -15.39
N GLY A 258 -1.52 -9.04 -14.80
CA GLY A 258 -0.15 -8.57 -14.98
C GLY A 258 0.05 -7.08 -14.78
N ILE A 259 1.19 -6.59 -15.29
CA ILE A 259 1.67 -5.22 -15.14
C ILE A 259 1.87 -4.60 -16.52
N ALA A 260 1.24 -3.47 -16.78
CA ALA A 260 1.47 -2.64 -17.96
C ALA A 260 2.32 -1.41 -17.56
N ASP A 261 3.56 -1.35 -18.05
CA ASP A 261 4.40 -0.15 -17.99
C ASP A 261 4.03 0.78 -19.16
N LEU A 262 3.64 2.03 -18.89
CA LEU A 262 3.08 2.99 -19.85
C LEU A 262 3.90 4.28 -19.98
N ARG A 263 4.84 4.54 -19.06
CA ARG A 263 5.56 5.82 -19.00
C ARG A 263 6.42 6.00 -20.25
N GLY A 264 6.30 7.14 -20.92
CA GLY A 264 7.07 7.46 -22.13
C GLY A 264 6.66 6.68 -23.39
N LYS A 265 5.64 5.82 -23.33
CA LYS A 265 5.18 5.04 -24.47
C LYS A 265 4.26 5.84 -25.40
N THR A 266 4.22 5.48 -26.68
CA THR A 266 3.24 6.00 -27.65
C THR A 266 1.83 5.48 -27.36
N ASP A 267 0.79 6.09 -27.93
CA ASP A 267 -0.58 5.60 -27.74
C ASP A 267 -0.73 4.13 -28.18
N ALA A 268 -0.16 3.73 -29.31
CA ALA A 268 -0.22 2.33 -29.78
C ALA A 268 0.42 1.36 -28.77
N GLN A 269 1.61 1.69 -28.27
CA GLN A 269 2.32 0.87 -27.29
C GLN A 269 1.60 0.81 -25.93
N VAL A 270 0.89 1.87 -25.54
CA VAL A 270 0.05 1.89 -24.33
C VAL A 270 -1.17 1.01 -24.49
N ILE A 271 -1.86 1.11 -25.63
CA ILE A 271 -3.01 0.26 -25.93
C ILE A 271 -2.60 -1.21 -25.91
N GLU A 272 -1.50 -1.57 -26.57
CA GLU A 272 -0.96 -2.94 -26.57
C GLU A 272 -0.64 -3.43 -25.15
N ALA A 273 0.03 -2.62 -24.33
CA ALA A 273 0.36 -2.98 -22.95
C ALA A 273 -0.89 -3.16 -22.08
N LEU A 274 -1.92 -2.33 -22.25
CA LEU A 274 -3.19 -2.45 -21.52
C LEU A 274 -4.03 -3.64 -22.00
N LEU A 275 -3.99 -3.97 -23.30
CA LEU A 275 -4.62 -5.17 -23.84
C LEU A 275 -3.99 -6.44 -23.23
N ALA A 276 -2.67 -6.45 -23.04
CA ALA A 276 -1.93 -7.57 -22.45
C ALA A 276 -2.36 -7.90 -21.00
N ILE A 277 -2.95 -6.94 -20.29
CA ILE A 277 -3.46 -7.11 -18.92
C ILE A 277 -5.00 -6.97 -18.82
N SER A 278 -5.68 -6.93 -19.98
CA SER A 278 -7.14 -6.96 -20.08
C SER A 278 -7.68 -8.38 -19.98
N ASP A 279 -8.88 -8.53 -19.44
CA ASP A 279 -9.62 -9.79 -19.45
C ASP A 279 -9.92 -10.22 -20.89
N SER A 280 -9.61 -11.47 -21.22
CA SER A 280 -9.67 -11.96 -22.60
C SER A 280 -11.06 -11.99 -23.21
N ARG A 281 -12.13 -11.91 -22.40
CA ARG A 281 -13.50 -11.75 -22.90
C ARG A 281 -13.71 -10.41 -23.62
N PHE A 282 -12.91 -9.39 -23.32
CA PHE A 282 -13.07 -8.04 -23.86
C PHE A 282 -11.95 -7.60 -24.81
N GLN A 283 -10.83 -8.33 -24.87
CA GLN A 283 -9.67 -7.98 -25.70
C GLN A 283 -10.02 -7.75 -27.17
N LEU A 284 -10.83 -8.61 -27.78
CA LEU A 284 -11.18 -8.47 -29.20
C LEU A 284 -11.96 -7.17 -29.49
N GLY A 285 -12.98 -6.87 -28.68
CA GLY A 285 -13.76 -5.64 -28.85
C GLY A 285 -12.92 -4.37 -28.63
N LEU A 286 -11.98 -4.42 -27.68
CA LEU A 286 -11.03 -3.35 -27.41
C LEU A 286 -10.03 -3.14 -28.58
N ILE A 287 -9.54 -4.23 -29.18
CA ILE A 287 -8.69 -4.17 -30.38
C ILE A 287 -9.46 -3.55 -31.55
N GLU A 288 -10.69 -3.99 -31.80
CA GLU A 288 -11.53 -3.44 -32.87
C GLU A 288 -11.77 -1.93 -32.71
N GLN A 289 -12.05 -1.47 -31.48
CA GLN A 289 -12.21 -0.04 -31.17
C GLN A 289 -10.93 0.74 -31.50
N ALA A 290 -9.76 0.25 -31.06
CA ALA A 290 -8.48 0.88 -31.33
C ALA A 290 -8.11 0.91 -32.83
N GLN A 291 -8.42 -0.15 -33.57
CA GLN A 291 -8.22 -0.23 -35.02
C GLN A 291 -9.14 0.73 -35.79
N ARG A 292 -10.43 0.81 -35.41
CA ARG A 292 -11.38 1.76 -36.00
C ARG A 292 -10.94 3.21 -35.78
N ALA A 293 -10.34 3.50 -34.63
CA ALA A 293 -9.78 4.81 -34.31
C ALA A 293 -8.40 5.09 -34.94
N GLY A 294 -7.84 4.15 -35.71
CA GLY A 294 -6.52 4.29 -36.34
C GLY A 294 -5.35 4.29 -35.36
N LYS A 295 -5.55 3.79 -34.13
CA LYS A 295 -4.52 3.71 -33.09
C LYS A 295 -3.72 2.40 -33.10
N LEU A 296 -4.26 1.37 -33.75
CA LEU A 296 -3.57 0.11 -34.03
C LEU A 296 -3.67 -0.25 -35.53
N PRO A 297 -2.66 -0.95 -36.08
CA PRO A 297 -2.76 -1.55 -37.42
C PRO A 297 -3.95 -2.50 -37.56
N ARG A 298 -4.53 -2.59 -38.76
CA ARG A 298 -5.68 -3.49 -39.05
C ARG A 298 -5.35 -4.98 -38.89
N ASP A 299 -4.08 -5.33 -39.05
CA ASP A 299 -3.53 -6.68 -38.89
C ASP A 299 -2.91 -6.92 -37.51
N PHE A 300 -3.03 -5.98 -36.58
CA PHE A 300 -2.56 -6.15 -35.21
C PHE A 300 -3.18 -7.39 -34.57
N GLN A 301 -2.34 -8.20 -33.93
CA GLN A 301 -2.74 -9.34 -33.13
C GLN A 301 -2.01 -9.27 -31.78
N LEU A 302 -2.76 -9.48 -30.70
CA LEU A 302 -2.18 -9.56 -29.36
C LEU A 302 -1.35 -10.85 -29.24
N GLU A 303 -0.22 -10.79 -28.54
CA GLU A 303 0.62 -11.97 -28.35
C GLU A 303 -0.17 -13.11 -27.67
N PRO A 304 -0.10 -14.37 -28.17
CA PRO A 304 -0.92 -15.48 -27.68
C PRO A 304 -0.85 -15.74 -26.18
N ARG A 305 0.29 -15.43 -25.53
CA ARG A 305 0.48 -15.58 -24.08
C ARG A 305 -0.46 -14.71 -23.24
N PHE A 306 -1.01 -13.64 -23.81
CA PHE A 306 -1.95 -12.74 -23.14
C PHE A 306 -3.42 -13.04 -23.47
N CYS A 307 -3.68 -14.02 -24.33
CA CYS A 307 -5.03 -14.34 -24.81
C CYS A 307 -5.80 -15.31 -23.90
N ASP A 308 -5.22 -15.68 -22.75
CA ASP A 308 -5.87 -16.48 -21.69
C ASP A 308 -5.84 -15.77 -20.33
N ASN A 309 -6.17 -14.48 -20.35
CA ASN A 309 -6.41 -13.66 -19.16
C ASN A 309 -7.85 -13.87 -18.71
N ARG A 310 -8.11 -14.98 -18.02
CA ARG A 310 -9.45 -15.39 -17.60
C ARG A 310 -9.55 -15.67 -16.09
N PRO A 311 -10.70 -15.39 -15.44
CA PRO A 311 -10.89 -15.69 -14.03
C PRO A 311 -10.74 -17.19 -13.73
N GLU A 312 -11.19 -18.06 -14.64
CA GLU A 312 -11.16 -19.51 -14.48
C GLU A 312 -9.71 -20.02 -14.39
N ARG A 313 -8.79 -19.43 -15.17
CA ARG A 313 -7.36 -19.75 -15.11
C ARG A 313 -6.76 -19.40 -13.75
N LEU A 314 -7.07 -18.22 -13.22
CA LEU A 314 -6.58 -17.80 -11.90
C LEU A 314 -7.17 -18.65 -10.78
N GLN A 315 -8.44 -19.09 -10.92
CA GLN A 315 -9.07 -20.01 -9.98
C GLN A 315 -8.43 -21.40 -10.01
N ALA A 316 -8.12 -21.93 -11.18
CA ALA A 316 -7.38 -23.20 -11.32
C ALA A 316 -6.00 -23.10 -10.63
N LEU A 317 -5.25 -22.03 -10.90
CA LEU A 317 -3.94 -21.80 -10.26
C LEU A 317 -4.05 -21.67 -8.73
N ARG A 318 -5.08 -20.98 -8.23
CA ARG A 318 -5.34 -20.90 -6.79
C ARG A 318 -5.62 -22.28 -6.18
N ALA A 319 -6.39 -23.12 -6.88
CA ALA A 319 -6.74 -24.46 -6.42
C ALA A 319 -5.53 -25.40 -6.34
N GLU A 320 -4.49 -25.17 -7.15
CA GLU A 320 -3.21 -25.88 -7.07
C GLU A 320 -2.38 -25.48 -5.85
N HIS A 321 -2.61 -24.29 -5.30
CA HIS A 321 -1.82 -23.73 -4.20
C HIS A 321 -2.68 -23.18 -3.04
N PRO A 322 -3.61 -23.96 -2.47
CA PRO A 322 -4.58 -23.44 -1.48
C PRO A 322 -3.90 -22.89 -0.23
N ALA A 323 -2.77 -23.45 0.18
CA ALA A 323 -2.00 -23.01 1.35
C ALA A 323 -1.43 -21.59 1.21
N LEU A 324 -1.27 -21.05 0.00
CA LEU A 324 -0.75 -19.70 -0.22
C LEU A 324 -1.83 -18.62 -0.10
N PHE A 325 -3.11 -18.98 -0.09
CA PHE A 325 -4.24 -18.06 -0.16
C PHE A 325 -5.14 -18.16 1.08
N ALA A 326 -4.55 -17.90 2.25
CA ALA A 326 -5.32 -17.72 3.48
C ALA A 326 -6.37 -16.62 3.27
N GLU A 327 -7.60 -16.84 3.77
CA GLU A 327 -8.72 -15.91 3.57
C GLU A 327 -8.48 -14.55 4.25
N TYR A 328 -7.85 -14.57 5.43
CA TYR A 328 -7.49 -13.38 6.21
C TYR A 328 -6.02 -13.48 6.66
N PRO A 329 -5.05 -13.24 5.76
CA PRO A 329 -3.63 -13.46 6.04
C PRO A 329 -3.07 -12.52 7.12
N LEU A 330 -3.76 -11.41 7.40
CA LEU A 330 -3.42 -10.43 8.42
C LEU A 330 -4.44 -10.40 9.59
N GLY A 331 -5.23 -11.47 9.73
CA GLY A 331 -6.29 -11.55 10.74
C GLY A 331 -7.57 -10.79 10.36
N SER A 332 -8.56 -10.89 11.24
CA SER A 332 -9.88 -10.28 11.09
C SER A 332 -10.57 -10.15 12.45
N ASP A 333 -11.42 -9.14 12.62
CA ASP A 333 -12.31 -9.02 13.78
C ASP A 333 -13.52 -9.96 13.71
N PHE A 334 -13.79 -10.55 12.54
CA PHE A 334 -14.88 -11.50 12.39
C PHE A 334 -14.65 -12.75 13.25
N SER A 335 -15.68 -13.15 14.00
CA SER A 335 -15.72 -14.46 14.65
C SER A 335 -15.69 -15.60 13.63
N CYS A 336 -15.47 -16.85 14.06
CA CYS A 336 -15.54 -18.00 13.16
C CYS A 336 -16.91 -18.09 12.48
N GLU A 337 -17.97 -17.90 13.27
CA GLU A 337 -19.35 -17.89 12.81
C GLU A 337 -19.61 -16.77 11.80
N GLU A 338 -19.06 -15.56 12.02
CA GLU A 338 -19.23 -14.43 11.09
C GLU A 338 -18.51 -14.65 9.76
N ARG A 339 -17.35 -15.30 9.76
CA ARG A 339 -16.64 -15.67 8.53
C ARG A 339 -17.45 -16.68 7.72
N GLU A 340 -17.98 -17.70 8.38
CA GLU A 340 -18.84 -18.72 7.75
C GLU A 340 -20.13 -18.09 7.21
N LEU A 341 -20.76 -17.18 7.97
CA LEU A 341 -21.91 -16.39 7.52
C LEU A 341 -21.57 -15.56 6.29
N LEU A 342 -20.43 -14.86 6.25
CA LEU A 342 -20.01 -14.08 5.09
C LEU A 342 -19.83 -14.95 3.84
N ARG A 343 -19.25 -16.15 3.97
CA ARG A 343 -19.14 -17.11 2.86
C ARG A 343 -20.52 -17.52 2.35
N ALA A 344 -21.44 -17.88 3.26
CA ALA A 344 -22.80 -18.26 2.92
C ALA A 344 -23.57 -17.13 2.22
N LEU A 345 -23.49 -15.91 2.75
CA LEU A 345 -24.17 -14.73 2.17
C LEU A 345 -23.60 -14.36 0.80
N ASN A 346 -22.29 -14.44 0.61
CA ASN A 346 -21.67 -14.20 -0.70
C ASN A 346 -22.05 -15.30 -1.71
N TRP A 347 -22.14 -16.56 -1.26
CA TRP A 347 -22.63 -17.66 -2.09
C TRP A 347 -24.08 -17.41 -2.51
N LEU A 348 -24.97 -17.05 -1.57
CA LEU A 348 -26.37 -16.72 -1.87
C LEU A 348 -26.46 -15.57 -2.88
N LYS A 349 -25.71 -14.48 -2.64
CA LYS A 349 -25.62 -13.33 -3.55
C LYS A 349 -25.22 -13.76 -4.97
N SER A 350 -24.33 -14.74 -5.11
CA SER A 350 -23.92 -15.26 -6.41
C SER A 350 -25.01 -16.09 -7.12
N LYS A 351 -25.90 -16.74 -6.36
CA LYS A 351 -26.97 -17.63 -6.85
C LYS A 351 -28.29 -16.93 -7.19
N PHE A 352 -28.44 -15.64 -6.88
CA PHE A 352 -29.60 -14.85 -7.30
C PHE A 352 -29.65 -14.53 -8.82
N LYS A 353 -28.83 -15.20 -9.65
CA LYS A 353 -28.93 -15.13 -11.11
C LYS A 353 -30.17 -15.89 -11.56
N LEU A 354 -30.92 -15.32 -12.52
CA LEU A 354 -32.15 -15.93 -13.09
C LEU A 354 -31.98 -17.40 -13.52
N THR A 355 -30.79 -17.78 -13.99
CA THR A 355 -30.44 -19.15 -14.42
C THR A 355 -30.15 -20.12 -13.26
N GLU A 356 -29.88 -19.63 -12.06
CA GLU A 356 -29.51 -20.43 -10.88
C GLU A 356 -30.59 -20.44 -9.79
N LEU A 357 -31.75 -19.80 -10.03
CA LEU A 357 -32.89 -19.81 -9.11
C LEU A 357 -33.41 -21.23 -8.80
N PHE A 358 -33.31 -22.15 -9.76
CA PHE A 358 -33.72 -23.54 -9.56
C PHE A 358 -32.81 -24.28 -8.58
N GLU A 359 -31.49 -24.11 -8.71
CA GLU A 359 -30.50 -24.66 -7.78
C GLU A 359 -30.66 -24.05 -6.38
N LEU A 360 -30.95 -22.75 -6.30
CA LEU A 360 -31.25 -22.09 -5.03
C LEU A 360 -32.53 -22.64 -4.38
N GLY A 361 -33.58 -22.87 -5.18
CA GLY A 361 -34.84 -23.45 -4.71
C GLY A 361 -34.70 -24.91 -4.26
N LYS A 362 -33.82 -25.70 -4.89
CA LYS A 362 -33.49 -27.05 -4.44
C LYS A 362 -32.69 -27.01 -3.13
N ALA A 363 -31.66 -26.17 -3.07
CA ALA A 363 -30.82 -26.03 -1.88
C ALA A 363 -31.61 -25.58 -0.64
N THR A 364 -32.66 -24.77 -0.79
CA THR A 364 -33.54 -24.38 0.33
C THR A 364 -34.50 -25.48 0.79
N LEU A 365 -34.85 -26.42 -0.09
CA LEU A 365 -35.62 -27.61 0.27
C LEU A 365 -34.74 -28.63 1.02
N ASP A 366 -33.50 -28.79 0.57
CA ASP A 366 -32.50 -29.69 1.15
C ASP A 366 -31.75 -29.08 2.35
N ALA A 367 -32.09 -27.84 2.73
CA ALA A 367 -31.43 -27.10 3.79
C ALA A 367 -31.51 -27.86 5.13
N PRO A 368 -30.41 -27.91 5.90
CA PRO A 368 -30.40 -28.59 7.18
C PRO A 368 -31.29 -27.87 8.20
N ALA A 369 -31.66 -28.58 9.27
CA ALA A 369 -32.42 -27.97 10.36
C ALA A 369 -31.59 -26.89 11.08
N ALA A 370 -32.25 -25.88 11.66
CA ALA A 370 -31.59 -24.75 12.32
C ALA A 370 -30.62 -25.17 13.44
N GLN A 371 -30.87 -26.32 14.08
CA GLN A 371 -30.01 -26.90 15.11
C GLN A 371 -28.63 -27.34 14.59
N ALA A 372 -28.44 -27.45 13.27
CA ALA A 372 -27.13 -27.71 12.68
C ALA A 372 -26.20 -26.48 12.74
N PHE A 373 -26.78 -25.27 12.76
CA PHE A 373 -26.03 -23.99 12.79
C PHE A 373 -26.62 -22.99 13.80
N PRO A 374 -26.75 -23.36 15.08
CA PRO A 374 -27.53 -22.59 16.05
C PRO A 374 -26.93 -21.21 16.32
N ARG A 375 -25.59 -21.10 16.34
CA ARG A 375 -24.90 -19.82 16.57
C ARG A 375 -25.04 -18.86 15.38
N HIS A 376 -24.99 -19.36 14.16
CA HIS A 376 -25.11 -18.58 12.93
C HIS A 376 -26.51 -18.00 12.78
N VAL A 377 -27.53 -18.84 13.02
CA VAL A 377 -28.93 -18.46 12.95
C VAL A 377 -29.25 -17.42 14.02
N ALA A 378 -28.78 -17.61 15.26
CA ALA A 378 -28.93 -16.62 16.33
C ALA A 378 -28.20 -15.30 16.00
N ARG A 379 -26.99 -15.35 15.43
CA ARG A 379 -26.24 -14.14 15.02
C ARG A 379 -26.97 -13.31 13.97
N MET A 380 -27.75 -13.95 13.11
CA MET A 380 -28.58 -13.30 12.09
C MET A 380 -29.97 -12.90 12.61
N GLY A 381 -30.30 -13.20 13.87
CA GLY A 381 -31.63 -12.94 14.47
C GLY A 381 -32.74 -13.77 13.82
N LEU A 382 -32.43 -15.01 13.44
CA LEU A 382 -33.34 -15.92 12.73
C LEU A 382 -33.62 -17.19 13.54
N ASP A 383 -33.34 -17.22 14.83
CA ASP A 383 -33.56 -18.36 15.73
C ASP A 383 -35.03 -18.68 15.95
N GLU A 384 -35.87 -17.64 16.01
CA GLU A 384 -37.33 -17.73 16.08
C GLU A 384 -37.98 -16.92 14.95
N PRO A 385 -37.99 -17.44 13.70
CA PRO A 385 -38.49 -16.67 12.56
C PRO A 385 -39.99 -16.37 12.68
N ALA A 386 -40.35 -15.10 12.57
CA ALA A 386 -41.72 -14.62 12.60
C ALA A 386 -42.33 -14.54 11.19
N GLY A 387 -42.98 -15.64 10.78
CA GLY A 387 -43.75 -15.73 9.54
C GLY A 387 -42.92 -16.08 8.30
N LEU A 388 -43.62 -16.18 7.17
CA LEU A 388 -43.12 -16.82 5.95
C LEU A 388 -41.82 -16.21 5.38
N ARG A 389 -41.61 -14.91 5.58
CA ARG A 389 -40.43 -14.21 5.06
C ARG A 389 -39.17 -14.59 5.83
N GLU A 390 -39.23 -14.59 7.16
CA GLU A 390 -38.09 -14.91 8.01
C GLU A 390 -37.78 -16.41 7.95
N GLU A 391 -38.79 -17.26 7.84
CA GLU A 391 -38.61 -18.69 7.56
C GLU A 391 -37.85 -18.92 6.25
N LEU A 392 -38.21 -18.19 5.18
CA LEU A 392 -37.50 -18.26 3.91
C LEU A 392 -36.05 -17.77 4.05
N TYR A 393 -35.80 -16.68 4.77
CA TYR A 393 -34.44 -16.18 5.02
C TYR A 393 -33.60 -17.16 5.83
N GLN A 394 -34.17 -17.79 6.86
CA GLN A 394 -33.50 -18.83 7.64
C GLN A 394 -33.13 -20.02 6.76
N ARG A 395 -34.05 -20.49 5.92
CA ARG A 395 -33.78 -21.60 4.97
C ARG A 395 -32.70 -21.26 3.95
N LEU A 396 -32.74 -20.06 3.36
CA LEU A 396 -31.71 -19.59 2.44
C LEU A 396 -30.35 -19.54 3.14
N LEU A 397 -30.29 -19.00 4.36
CA LEU A 397 -29.06 -18.95 5.14
C LEU A 397 -28.49 -20.34 5.39
N LEU A 398 -29.31 -21.29 5.85
CA LEU A 398 -28.91 -22.66 6.16
C LEU A 398 -28.41 -23.41 4.92
N ALA A 399 -29.08 -23.22 3.78
CA ALA A 399 -28.62 -23.72 2.48
C ALA A 399 -27.24 -23.16 2.11
N GLY A 400 -27.05 -21.85 2.28
CA GLY A 400 -25.77 -21.19 2.04
C GLY A 400 -24.65 -21.73 2.93
N LEU A 401 -24.91 -21.87 4.23
CA LEU A 401 -23.95 -22.42 5.19
C LEU A 401 -23.53 -23.84 4.83
N GLN A 402 -24.49 -24.71 4.50
CA GLN A 402 -24.23 -26.07 4.06
C GLN A 402 -23.39 -26.12 2.78
N ALA A 403 -23.72 -25.29 1.79
CA ALA A 403 -23.01 -25.22 0.52
C ALA A 403 -21.55 -24.74 0.66
N THR A 404 -21.24 -23.98 1.72
CA THR A 404 -19.91 -23.42 1.97
C THR A 404 -19.12 -24.12 3.07
N ALA A 405 -19.69 -25.08 3.79
CA ALA A 405 -19.07 -25.72 4.96
C ALA A 405 -17.76 -26.48 4.65
N ALA A 406 -17.54 -26.89 3.39
CA ALA A 406 -16.36 -27.61 2.94
C ALA A 406 -15.31 -26.73 2.20
N ARG A 407 -15.50 -25.39 2.18
CA ARG A 407 -14.70 -24.45 1.39
C ARG A 407 -13.79 -23.54 2.22
#